data_AF-A0A1H8I0Q3-F1
#
_entry.id   AF-A0A1H8I0Q3-F1
#
_cell.length_a   1.000
_cell.length_b   1.000
_cell.length_c   1.000
_cell.angle_alpha   90.00
_cell.angle_beta   90.00
_cell.angle_gamma   90.00
#
_symmetry.space_group_name_H-M   'P 1'
#
loop_
_entity.id
_entity.type
_entity.pdbx_description
1 polymer ?
#
loop_
_entity_poly.entity_id
_entity_poly.type
_entity_poly.pdbx_seq_one_letter_code
_entity_poly.pdbx_strand_id
1 'polypeptide(L)'
;MKSLPFKQSLSLGYLYLVPLIVVAIGFGVGHVSYKIYLPVWIVNACIMVAAVWNLGAHRLTNDSPEIKQHVVAALLLFAPWLLFSIFAGMGPPPSTLQGWVNTAAEQQIRYTILIAGGILFALGSALLKAKLQAEGESLYSAMASAAINLSLPLFIINMAFWGYYLTDAFRAFIQLGVAKRPDLYEPIKSLFYVISIAEVLLIYLGTVLFAVSLKVTGLFNPVACRYYIIFGLAGMVLVVLPPYWPEPFGTAGFLVAIPAIPFIMPYLIGVHLLKHTKN
;
A
#
# COMPACT_ATOMS: atom_id res chain seq x y z
N MET A 1 -2.33 30.46 -6.79
CA MET A 1 -2.93 29.14 -7.09
C MET A 1 -4.42 29.32 -7.27
N LYS A 2 -5.00 28.92 -8.41
CA LYS A 2 -6.47 28.93 -8.56
C LYS A 2 -7.08 27.93 -7.58
N SER A 3 -8.14 28.32 -6.86
CA SER A 3 -8.90 27.42 -6.00
C SER A 3 -9.51 26.29 -6.83
N LEU A 4 -9.42 25.04 -6.36
CA LEU A 4 -10.10 23.93 -7.00
C LEU A 4 -11.62 24.11 -6.91
N PRO A 5 -12.39 23.68 -7.94
CA PRO A 5 -13.83 23.57 -7.83
C PRO A 5 -14.25 22.76 -6.59
N PHE A 6 -15.35 23.12 -5.95
CA PHE A 6 -15.82 22.49 -4.71
C PHE A 6 -15.87 20.96 -4.78
N LYS A 7 -16.39 20.39 -5.88
CA LYS A 7 -16.46 18.93 -6.10
C LYS A 7 -15.09 18.25 -6.10
N GLN A 8 -14.07 18.90 -6.67
CA GLN A 8 -12.70 18.38 -6.68
C GLN A 8 -12.04 18.50 -5.31
N SER A 9 -12.26 19.61 -4.60
CA SER A 9 -11.80 19.78 -3.22
C SER A 9 -12.40 18.74 -2.29
N LEU A 10 -13.70 18.47 -2.40
CA LEU A 10 -14.39 17.44 -1.61
C LEU A 10 -13.86 16.04 -1.93
N SER A 11 -13.70 15.72 -3.23
CA SER A 11 -13.15 14.44 -3.67
C SER A 11 -11.72 14.23 -3.15
N LEU A 12 -10.90 15.28 -3.19
CA LEU A 12 -9.53 15.25 -2.68
C LEU A 12 -9.49 15.02 -1.16
N GLY A 13 -10.30 15.77 -0.41
CA GLY A 13 -10.41 15.63 1.04
C GLY A 13 -10.85 14.23 1.45
N TYR A 14 -11.89 13.69 0.79
CA TYR A 14 -12.33 12.31 1.00
C TYR A 14 -11.21 11.30 0.76
N LEU A 15 -10.54 11.36 -0.39
CA LEU A 15 -9.49 10.40 -0.74
C LEU A 15 -8.29 10.47 0.21
N TYR A 16 -7.89 11.65 0.70
CA TYR A 16 -6.85 11.73 1.73
C TYR A 16 -7.24 11.08 3.05
N LEU A 17 -8.53 11.09 3.40
CA LEU A 17 -9.02 10.50 4.64
C LEU A 17 -9.18 8.97 4.56
N VAL A 18 -9.34 8.40 3.36
CA VAL A 18 -9.59 6.94 3.20
C VAL A 18 -8.57 6.09 3.96
N PRO A 19 -7.24 6.25 3.80
CA PRO A 19 -6.29 5.40 4.52
C PRO A 19 -6.40 5.53 6.04
N LEU A 20 -6.61 6.76 6.54
CA LEU A 20 -6.72 7.02 7.98
C LEU A 20 -7.99 6.38 8.56
N ILE A 21 -9.12 6.51 7.87
CA ILE A 21 -10.40 5.92 8.28
C ILE A 21 -10.29 4.39 8.25
N VAL A 22 -9.72 3.82 7.18
CA VAL A 22 -9.56 2.37 7.06
C VAL A 22 -8.70 1.80 8.19
N VAL A 23 -7.57 2.45 8.52
CA VAL A 23 -6.71 2.04 9.64
C VAL A 23 -7.45 2.19 10.97
N ALA A 24 -8.13 3.32 11.21
CA ALA A 24 -8.87 3.56 12.44
C ALA A 24 -9.99 2.55 12.67
N ILE A 25 -10.77 2.22 11.63
CA ILE A 25 -11.83 1.20 11.72
C ILE A 25 -11.22 -0.19 11.89
N GLY A 26 -10.22 -0.54 11.06
CA GLY A 26 -9.60 -1.86 11.08
C GLY A 26 -8.99 -2.22 12.43
N PHE A 27 -8.33 -1.27 13.09
CA PHE A 27 -7.73 -1.50 14.41
C PHE A 27 -8.65 -1.14 15.59
N GLY A 28 -9.56 -0.18 15.43
CA GLY A 28 -10.45 0.29 16.50
C GLY A 28 -11.71 -0.55 16.67
N VAL A 29 -12.33 -1.00 15.58
CA VAL A 29 -13.52 -1.86 15.60
C VAL A 29 -13.12 -3.34 15.53
N GLY A 30 -12.08 -3.67 14.76
CA GLY A 30 -11.60 -5.03 14.57
C GLY A 30 -12.37 -5.80 13.49
N HIS A 31 -12.36 -7.13 13.59
CA HIS A 31 -13.02 -8.01 12.62
C HIS A 31 -14.55 -7.89 12.68
N VAL A 32 -15.16 -7.74 11.51
CA VAL A 32 -16.61 -7.77 11.31
C VAL A 32 -16.93 -8.87 10.30
N SER A 33 -18.16 -9.42 10.32
CA SER A 33 -18.56 -10.41 9.32
C SER A 33 -18.48 -9.87 7.88
N TYR A 34 -18.03 -10.70 6.94
CA TYR A 34 -18.02 -10.39 5.51
C TYR A 34 -19.38 -9.99 4.95
N LYS A 35 -20.47 -10.47 5.56
CA LYS A 35 -21.84 -10.10 5.19
C LYS A 35 -22.12 -8.60 5.40
N ILE A 36 -21.33 -7.94 6.25
CA ILE A 36 -21.45 -6.52 6.58
C ILE A 36 -20.34 -5.73 5.88
N TYR A 37 -19.07 -6.12 6.04
CA TYR A 37 -17.99 -5.30 5.51
C TYR A 37 -17.90 -5.31 3.99
N LEU A 38 -18.31 -6.40 3.32
CA LEU A 38 -18.19 -6.49 1.86
C LEU A 38 -19.15 -5.52 1.15
N PRO A 39 -20.46 -5.44 1.50
CA PRO A 39 -21.33 -4.39 0.99
C PRO A 39 -20.83 -2.96 1.27
N VAL A 40 -20.34 -2.70 2.49
CA VAL A 40 -19.80 -1.38 2.87
C VAL A 40 -18.56 -1.05 2.03
N TRP A 41 -17.68 -2.01 1.82
CA TRP A 41 -16.50 -1.85 0.97
C TRP A 41 -16.88 -1.58 -0.49
N ILE A 42 -17.88 -2.27 -1.06
CA ILE A 42 -18.37 -2.01 -2.42
C ILE A 42 -18.86 -0.57 -2.56
N VAL A 43 -19.65 -0.09 -1.60
CA VAL A 43 -20.12 1.32 -1.57
C VAL A 43 -18.93 2.27 -1.50
N ASN A 44 -17.98 2.03 -0.59
CA ASN A 44 -16.76 2.83 -0.46
C ASN A 44 -15.94 2.85 -1.77
N ALA A 45 -15.78 1.69 -2.42
CA ALA A 45 -15.06 1.55 -3.69
C ALA A 45 -15.74 2.36 -4.80
N CYS A 46 -17.07 2.31 -4.92
CA CYS A 46 -17.83 3.14 -5.85
C CYS A 46 -17.61 4.65 -5.59
N ILE A 47 -17.62 5.09 -4.33
CA ILE A 47 -17.36 6.49 -3.97
C ILE A 47 -15.92 6.88 -4.31
N MET A 48 -14.94 6.02 -4.03
CA MET A 48 -13.53 6.24 -4.41
C MET A 48 -13.36 6.38 -5.92
N VAL A 49 -14.01 5.52 -6.71
CA VAL A 49 -14.01 5.59 -8.18
C VAL A 49 -14.64 6.90 -8.67
N ALA A 50 -15.79 7.29 -8.13
CA ALA A 50 -16.43 8.57 -8.46
C ALA A 50 -15.54 9.78 -8.10
N ALA A 51 -14.85 9.72 -6.96
CA ALA A 51 -13.94 10.78 -6.53
C ALA A 51 -12.74 10.93 -7.48
N VAL A 52 -12.09 9.84 -7.91
CA VAL A 52 -10.99 9.92 -8.88
C VAL A 52 -11.46 10.34 -10.27
N TRP A 53 -12.69 9.97 -10.66
CA TRP A 53 -13.32 10.46 -11.89
C TRP A 53 -13.45 11.98 -11.90
N ASN A 54 -13.94 12.56 -10.79
CA ASN A 54 -14.06 14.01 -10.62
C ASN A 54 -12.70 14.72 -10.57
N LEU A 55 -11.65 14.08 -10.06
CA LEU A 55 -10.31 14.65 -9.99
C LEU A 55 -9.59 14.70 -11.35
N GLY A 56 -9.81 13.72 -12.23
CA GLY A 56 -9.16 13.72 -13.54
C GLY A 56 -9.20 12.41 -14.31
N ALA A 57 -9.72 11.32 -13.73
CA ALA A 57 -9.71 10.02 -14.41
C ALA A 57 -10.57 9.99 -15.69
N HIS A 58 -11.56 10.87 -15.81
CA HIS A 58 -12.35 11.02 -17.05
C HIS A 58 -11.49 11.35 -18.28
N ARG A 59 -10.27 11.86 -18.10
CA ARG A 59 -9.33 12.17 -19.19
C ARG A 59 -8.71 10.94 -19.83
N LEU A 60 -8.98 9.73 -19.33
CA LEU A 60 -8.67 8.49 -20.06
C LEU A 60 -9.29 8.45 -21.46
N THR A 61 -10.38 9.17 -21.69
CA THR A 61 -11.02 9.28 -23.01
C THR A 61 -10.35 10.28 -23.94
N ASN A 62 -9.33 11.01 -23.49
CA ASN A 62 -8.58 11.97 -24.32
C ASN A 62 -7.73 11.25 -25.37
N ASP A 63 -7.61 11.79 -26.59
CA ASP A 63 -6.84 11.16 -27.66
C ASP A 63 -5.32 11.25 -27.47
N SER A 64 -4.82 12.15 -26.63
CA SER A 64 -3.39 12.27 -26.33
C SER A 64 -2.83 11.05 -25.59
N PRO A 65 -1.86 10.32 -26.17
CA PRO A 65 -1.22 9.17 -25.51
C PRO A 65 -0.51 9.57 -24.21
N GLU A 66 0.07 10.76 -24.16
CA GLU A 66 0.78 11.28 -22.98
C GLU A 66 -0.17 11.51 -21.79
N ILE A 67 -1.33 12.12 -22.05
CA ILE A 67 -2.35 12.33 -21.03
C ILE A 67 -2.87 10.99 -20.52
N LYS A 68 -3.17 10.06 -21.44
CA LYS A 68 -3.59 8.70 -21.10
C LYS A 68 -2.58 7.99 -20.20
N GLN A 69 -1.30 7.98 -20.59
CA GLN A 69 -0.24 7.33 -19.80
C GLN A 69 -0.11 7.95 -18.40
N HIS A 70 -0.17 9.27 -18.29
CA HIS A 70 -0.14 9.97 -16.99
C HIS A 70 -1.32 9.56 -16.10
N VAL A 71 -2.53 9.53 -16.64
CA VAL A 71 -3.73 9.14 -15.88
C VAL A 71 -3.67 7.66 -15.49
N VAL A 72 -3.21 6.77 -16.39
CA VAL A 72 -3.03 5.34 -16.09
C VAL A 72 -2.00 5.14 -14.98
N ALA A 73 -0.85 5.83 -15.04
CA ALA A 73 0.15 5.78 -13.97
C ALA A 73 -0.45 6.16 -12.62
N ALA A 74 -1.22 7.26 -12.59
CA ALA A 74 -1.88 7.74 -11.40
C ALA A 74 -2.92 6.75 -10.84
N LEU A 75 -3.73 6.15 -11.72
CA LEU A 75 -4.73 5.16 -11.34
C LEU A 75 -4.11 3.85 -10.84
N LEU A 76 -3.01 3.40 -11.43
CA LEU A 76 -2.28 2.21 -10.98
C LEU A 76 -1.63 2.41 -9.60
N LEU A 77 -1.16 3.62 -9.29
CA LEU A 77 -0.68 3.97 -7.95
C LEU A 77 -1.82 4.11 -6.93
N PHE A 78 -3.00 4.53 -7.38
CA PHE A 78 -4.21 4.65 -6.56
C PHE A 78 -4.87 3.30 -6.25
N ALA A 79 -4.91 2.39 -7.22
CA ALA A 79 -5.67 1.15 -7.16
C ALA A 79 -5.35 0.23 -5.96
N PRO A 80 -4.10 0.10 -5.45
CA PRO A 80 -3.81 -0.69 -4.27
C PRO A 80 -4.71 -0.31 -3.08
N TRP A 81 -4.88 0.98 -2.79
CA TRP A 81 -5.71 1.43 -1.66
C TRP A 81 -7.21 1.39 -1.92
N LEU A 82 -7.64 1.40 -3.18
CA LEU A 82 -9.01 1.02 -3.54
C LEU A 82 -9.29 -0.42 -3.05
N LEU A 83 -8.37 -1.35 -3.31
CA LEU A 83 -8.48 -2.73 -2.87
C LEU A 83 -8.30 -2.87 -1.35
N PHE A 84 -7.27 -2.26 -0.78
CA PHE A 84 -6.90 -2.39 0.63
C PHE A 84 -7.93 -1.77 1.58
N SER A 85 -8.80 -0.89 1.09
CA SER A 85 -9.89 -0.34 1.92
C SER A 85 -10.82 -1.40 2.49
N ILE A 86 -10.86 -2.62 1.91
CA ILE A 86 -11.61 -3.76 2.48
C ILE A 86 -11.11 -4.18 3.86
N PHE A 87 -9.84 -3.89 4.19
CA PHE A 87 -9.22 -4.27 5.45
C PHE A 87 -9.81 -3.53 6.65
N ALA A 88 -10.56 -2.45 6.43
CA ALA A 88 -11.33 -1.78 7.47
C ALA A 88 -12.27 -2.75 8.21
N GLY A 89 -12.91 -3.69 7.49
CA GLY A 89 -13.81 -4.66 8.12
C GLY A 89 -13.20 -6.02 8.39
N MET A 90 -12.14 -6.41 7.67
CA MET A 90 -11.42 -7.66 7.96
C MET A 90 -10.63 -7.56 9.28
N GLY A 91 -10.32 -6.36 9.77
CA GLY A 91 -9.52 -6.15 10.97
C GLY A 91 -8.08 -6.66 10.85
N PRO A 92 -7.32 -6.72 11.97
CA PRO A 92 -6.02 -7.36 11.99
C PRO A 92 -6.14 -8.88 11.78
N PRO A 93 -5.11 -9.55 11.23
CA PRO A 93 -5.08 -11.01 11.19
C PRO A 93 -5.20 -11.63 12.60
N PRO A 94 -5.85 -12.78 12.76
CA PRO A 94 -5.98 -13.45 14.05
C PRO A 94 -4.62 -13.80 14.67
N SER A 95 -4.50 -13.64 15.99
CA SER A 95 -3.28 -13.98 16.73
C SER A 95 -3.19 -15.46 17.12
N THR A 96 -4.28 -16.23 16.97
CA THR A 96 -4.36 -17.65 17.35
C THR A 96 -4.40 -18.57 16.13
N LEU A 97 -3.83 -19.77 16.27
CA LEU A 97 -3.86 -20.80 15.21
C LEU A 97 -5.30 -21.12 14.78
N GLN A 98 -6.18 -21.34 15.76
CA GLN A 98 -7.58 -21.67 15.51
C GLN A 98 -8.32 -20.52 14.83
N GLY A 99 -8.12 -19.28 15.29
CA GLY A 99 -8.73 -18.11 14.66
C GLY A 99 -8.29 -17.92 13.21
N TRP A 100 -7.00 -18.15 12.93
CA TRP A 100 -6.46 -18.10 11.58
C TRP A 100 -7.09 -19.16 10.67
N VAL A 101 -7.17 -20.41 11.13
CA VAL A 101 -7.76 -21.52 10.35
C VAL A 101 -9.26 -21.34 10.16
N ASN A 102 -9.97 -20.85 11.18
CA ASN A 102 -11.41 -20.52 11.09
C ASN A 102 -11.70 -19.43 10.06
N THR A 103 -10.73 -18.54 9.82
CA THR A 103 -10.84 -17.44 8.84
C THR A 103 -9.92 -17.65 7.63
N ALA A 104 -9.53 -18.90 7.34
CA ALA A 104 -8.52 -19.21 6.32
C ALA A 104 -8.81 -18.60 4.94
N ALA A 105 -10.08 -18.65 4.49
CA ALA A 105 -10.49 -18.06 3.23
C ALA A 105 -10.30 -16.53 3.23
N GLU A 106 -10.64 -15.85 4.33
CA GLU A 106 -10.41 -14.40 4.46
C GLU A 106 -8.92 -14.06 4.48
N GLN A 107 -8.07 -14.87 5.13
CA GLN A 107 -6.62 -14.63 5.09
C GLN A 107 -6.07 -14.82 3.67
N GLN A 108 -6.42 -15.91 2.99
CA GLN A 108 -6.01 -16.12 1.60
C GLN A 108 -6.44 -14.96 0.70
N ILE A 109 -7.68 -14.48 0.82
CA ILE A 109 -8.18 -13.31 0.08
C ILE A 109 -7.38 -12.05 0.45
N ARG A 110 -7.17 -11.77 1.74
CA ARG A 110 -6.40 -10.60 2.22
C ARG A 110 -5.02 -10.54 1.56
N TYR A 111 -4.29 -11.64 1.62
CA TYR A 111 -2.92 -11.68 1.09
C TYR A 111 -2.88 -11.74 -0.44
N THR A 112 -3.90 -12.33 -1.10
CA THR A 112 -4.08 -12.23 -2.57
C THR A 112 -4.31 -10.78 -2.99
N ILE A 113 -5.16 -10.05 -2.28
CA ILE A 113 -5.43 -8.63 -2.53
C ILE A 113 -4.14 -7.81 -2.36
N LEU A 114 -3.35 -8.08 -1.33
CA LEU A 114 -2.04 -7.46 -1.13
C LEU A 114 -1.11 -7.71 -2.32
N ILE A 115 -0.99 -8.97 -2.77
CA ILE A 115 -0.19 -9.33 -3.97
C ILE A 115 -0.66 -8.56 -5.20
N ALA A 116 -1.97 -8.53 -5.47
CA ALA A 116 -2.53 -7.78 -6.59
C ALA A 116 -2.20 -6.28 -6.49
N GLY A 117 -2.33 -5.69 -5.30
CA GLY A 117 -1.93 -4.31 -5.04
C GLY A 117 -0.43 -4.06 -5.27
N GLY A 118 0.43 -5.00 -4.85
CA GLY A 118 1.87 -4.96 -5.13
C GLY A 118 2.18 -4.91 -6.63
N ILE A 119 1.53 -5.76 -7.43
CA ILE A 119 1.69 -5.80 -8.89
C ILE A 119 1.23 -4.47 -9.52
N LEU A 120 0.05 -3.97 -9.14
CA LEU A 120 -0.47 -2.69 -9.66
C LEU A 120 0.46 -1.52 -9.32
N PHE A 121 0.99 -1.50 -8.10
CA PHE A 121 1.96 -0.50 -7.67
C PHE A 121 3.25 -0.54 -8.50
N ALA A 122 3.79 -1.73 -8.79
CA ALA A 122 4.98 -1.87 -9.61
C ALA A 122 4.76 -1.36 -11.05
N LEU A 123 3.61 -1.69 -11.65
CA LEU A 123 3.22 -1.18 -12.97
C LEU A 123 3.06 0.35 -12.95
N GLY A 124 2.38 0.90 -11.94
CA GLY A 124 2.24 2.34 -11.75
C GLY A 124 3.59 3.04 -11.57
N SER A 125 4.51 2.43 -10.82
CA SER A 125 5.87 2.92 -10.61
C SER A 125 6.69 2.94 -11.91
N ALA A 126 6.55 1.91 -12.75
CA ALA A 126 7.21 1.85 -14.05
C ALA A 126 6.73 2.98 -14.99
N LEU A 127 5.42 3.23 -15.05
CA LEU A 127 4.87 4.32 -15.84
C LEU A 127 5.23 5.70 -15.28
N LEU A 128 5.25 5.85 -13.95
CA LEU A 128 5.69 7.08 -13.29
C LEU A 128 7.17 7.37 -13.61
N LYS A 129 8.04 6.36 -13.57
CA LYS A 129 9.43 6.49 -14.01
C LYS A 129 9.51 7.00 -15.45
N ALA A 130 8.80 6.36 -16.37
CA ALA A 130 8.82 6.77 -17.78
C ALA A 130 8.38 8.24 -17.95
N LYS A 131 7.35 8.67 -17.21
CA LYS A 131 6.90 10.07 -17.21
C LYS A 131 7.98 11.01 -16.67
N LEU A 132 8.61 10.69 -15.53
CA LEU A 132 9.64 11.53 -14.92
C LEU A 132 10.89 11.65 -15.82
N GLN A 133 11.24 10.57 -16.52
CA GLN A 133 12.33 10.57 -17.51
C GLN A 133 12.02 11.45 -18.72
N ALA A 134 10.77 11.45 -19.19
CA ALA A 134 10.32 12.36 -20.24
C ALA A 134 10.37 13.84 -19.82
N GLU A 135 10.22 14.12 -18.52
CA GLU A 135 10.38 15.47 -17.93
C GLU A 135 11.86 15.79 -17.56
N GLY A 136 12.81 14.96 -17.99
CA GLY A 136 14.25 15.21 -17.83
C GLY A 136 14.89 14.69 -16.54
N GLU A 137 14.15 13.99 -15.67
CA GLU A 137 14.70 13.39 -14.44
C GLU A 137 14.89 11.88 -14.60
N SER A 138 16.15 11.43 -14.64
CA SER A 138 16.50 10.03 -14.91
C SER A 138 17.11 9.27 -13.74
N LEU A 139 17.83 9.94 -12.82
CA LEU A 139 18.61 9.29 -11.77
C LEU A 139 17.71 8.75 -10.66
N TYR A 140 16.93 9.63 -10.03
CA TYR A 140 16.08 9.30 -8.89
C TYR A 140 14.92 8.40 -9.31
N SER A 141 14.32 8.63 -10.48
CA SER A 141 13.28 7.78 -11.05
C SER A 141 13.78 6.36 -11.37
N ALA A 142 15.01 6.22 -11.86
CA ALA A 142 15.63 4.91 -12.09
C ALA A 142 15.95 4.19 -10.77
N MET A 143 16.54 4.88 -9.79
CA MET A 143 16.80 4.31 -8.46
C MET A 143 15.51 3.91 -7.74
N ALA A 144 14.46 4.74 -7.85
CA ALA A 144 13.15 4.45 -7.29
C ALA A 144 12.58 3.16 -7.87
N SER A 145 12.54 3.06 -9.21
CA SER A 145 12.07 1.86 -9.89
C SER A 145 12.91 0.63 -9.58
N ALA A 146 14.24 0.76 -9.42
CA ALA A 146 15.10 -0.34 -9.01
C ALA A 146 14.75 -0.85 -7.61
N ALA A 147 14.55 0.07 -6.64
CA ALA A 147 14.13 -0.29 -5.29
C ALA A 147 12.77 -1.04 -5.29
N ILE A 148 11.78 -0.56 -6.06
CA ILE A 148 10.46 -1.21 -6.16
C ILE A 148 10.55 -2.58 -6.85
N ASN A 149 11.38 -2.71 -7.89
CA ASN A 149 11.56 -3.99 -8.58
C ASN A 149 12.27 -5.04 -7.71
N LEU A 150 13.13 -4.61 -6.78
CA LEU A 150 13.72 -5.49 -5.77
C LEU A 150 12.75 -5.82 -4.64
N SER A 151 11.90 -4.88 -4.24
CA SER A 151 10.94 -5.10 -3.16
C SER A 151 9.79 -6.02 -3.58
N LEU A 152 9.34 -5.96 -4.84
CA LEU A 152 8.13 -6.66 -5.27
C LEU A 152 8.23 -8.20 -5.12
N PRO A 153 9.29 -8.88 -5.57
CA PRO A 153 9.40 -10.33 -5.37
C PRO A 153 9.41 -10.71 -3.89
N LEU A 154 10.11 -9.94 -3.06
CA LEU A 154 10.14 -10.14 -1.60
C LEU A 154 8.74 -10.02 -1.01
N PHE A 155 8.03 -8.94 -1.38
CA PHE A 155 6.66 -8.68 -0.96
C PHE A 155 5.71 -9.80 -1.37
N ILE A 156 5.77 -10.26 -2.62
CA ILE A 156 4.90 -11.35 -3.09
C ILE A 156 5.20 -12.64 -2.32
N ILE A 157 6.47 -12.99 -2.12
CA ILE A 157 6.86 -14.19 -1.37
C ILE A 157 6.40 -14.09 0.09
N ASN A 158 6.56 -12.91 0.72
CA ASN A 158 6.10 -12.66 2.07
C ASN A 158 4.57 -12.82 2.16
N MET A 159 3.80 -12.19 1.27
CA MET A 159 2.34 -12.32 1.26
C MET A 159 1.89 -13.75 0.99
N ALA A 160 2.58 -14.47 0.09
CA ALA A 160 2.28 -15.88 -0.18
C ALA A 160 2.55 -16.76 1.05
N PHE A 161 3.61 -16.48 1.79
CA PHE A 161 3.92 -17.15 3.05
C PHE A 161 2.81 -16.95 4.08
N TRP A 162 2.41 -15.70 4.32
CA TRP A 162 1.35 -15.41 5.29
C TRP A 162 -0.01 -15.98 4.85
N GLY A 163 -0.40 -15.80 3.59
CA GLY A 163 -1.73 -16.20 3.12
C GLY A 163 -1.93 -17.70 2.92
N TYR A 164 -0.94 -18.39 2.39
CA TYR A 164 -1.08 -19.78 1.96
C TYR A 164 -0.28 -20.73 2.84
N TYR A 165 1.04 -20.55 2.89
CA TYR A 165 1.91 -21.47 3.64
C TYR A 165 1.53 -21.53 5.12
N LEU A 166 1.36 -20.37 5.77
CA LEU A 166 1.04 -20.32 7.20
C LEU A 166 -0.34 -20.91 7.50
N THR A 167 -1.32 -20.65 6.62
CA THR A 167 -2.67 -21.21 6.71
C THR A 167 -2.66 -22.74 6.67
N ASP A 168 -1.91 -23.33 5.74
CA ASP A 168 -1.83 -24.78 5.60
C ASP A 168 -0.97 -25.41 6.71
N ALA A 169 0.11 -24.77 7.11
CA ALA A 169 0.92 -25.19 8.26
C ALA A 169 0.07 -25.20 9.54
N PHE A 170 -0.73 -24.17 9.79
CA PHE A 170 -1.58 -24.10 10.98
C PHE A 170 -2.69 -25.16 10.98
N ARG A 171 -3.27 -25.50 9.82
CA ARG A 171 -4.19 -26.64 9.71
C ARG A 171 -3.51 -27.95 10.11
N ALA A 172 -2.32 -28.22 9.57
CA ALA A 172 -1.56 -29.41 9.91
C ALA A 172 -1.20 -29.48 11.40
N PHE A 173 -0.81 -28.35 12.00
CA PHE A 173 -0.49 -28.30 13.44
C PHE A 173 -1.69 -28.61 14.32
N ILE A 174 -2.88 -28.10 13.97
CA ILE A 174 -4.12 -28.41 14.70
C ILE A 174 -4.46 -29.90 14.57
N GLN A 175 -4.40 -30.45 13.36
CA GLN A 175 -4.75 -31.86 13.10
C GLN A 175 -3.82 -32.84 13.83
N LEU A 176 -2.52 -32.53 13.89
CA LEU A 176 -1.53 -33.37 14.55
C LEU A 176 -1.52 -33.22 16.08
N GLY A 177 -2.33 -32.30 16.63
CA GLY A 177 -2.39 -32.04 18.07
C GLY A 177 -1.03 -31.64 18.67
N VAL A 178 -0.14 -31.05 17.86
CA VAL A 178 1.26 -30.83 18.28
C VAL A 178 1.32 -29.77 19.38
N ALA A 179 1.74 -30.18 20.58
CA ALA A 179 2.03 -29.24 21.68
C ALA A 179 3.25 -28.35 21.38
N LYS A 180 4.16 -28.83 20.51
CA LYS A 180 5.37 -28.12 20.08
C LYS A 180 5.44 -28.06 18.55
N ARG A 181 5.68 -26.86 18.00
CA ARG A 181 5.81 -26.64 16.56
C ARG A 181 7.10 -27.31 16.02
N PRO A 182 7.17 -27.62 14.70
CA PRO A 182 8.39 -28.17 14.09
C PRO A 182 9.60 -27.28 14.32
N ASP A 183 10.80 -27.87 14.41
CA ASP A 183 12.03 -27.15 14.75
C ASP A 183 12.37 -26.00 13.79
N LEU A 184 12.00 -26.12 12.51
CA LEU A 184 12.21 -25.07 11.50
C LEU A 184 11.20 -23.92 11.57
N TYR A 185 10.16 -23.98 12.40
CA TYR A 185 9.13 -22.94 12.46
C TYR A 185 9.69 -21.56 12.86
N GLU A 186 10.46 -21.48 13.96
CA GLU A 186 11.01 -20.20 14.41
C GLU A 186 12.08 -19.64 13.44
N PRO A 187 13.03 -20.44 12.90
CA PRO A 187 13.92 -19.98 11.85
C PRO A 187 13.20 -19.43 10.62
N ILE A 188 12.15 -20.12 10.14
CA ILE A 188 11.35 -19.66 8.98
C ILE A 188 10.65 -18.33 9.32
N LYS A 189 10.02 -18.23 10.50
CA LYS A 189 9.39 -16.99 10.96
C LYS A 189 10.39 -15.84 11.03
N SER A 190 11.60 -16.08 11.52
CA SER A 190 12.67 -15.08 11.57
C SER A 190 13.13 -14.65 10.17
N LEU A 191 13.23 -15.57 9.21
CA LEU A 191 13.57 -15.26 7.83
C LEU A 191 12.52 -14.32 7.21
N PHE A 192 11.23 -14.64 7.37
CA PHE A 192 10.15 -13.80 6.83
C PHE A 192 10.03 -12.45 7.54
N TYR A 193 10.41 -12.37 8.82
CA TYR A 193 10.58 -11.08 9.49
C TYR A 193 11.65 -10.21 8.81
N VAL A 194 12.81 -10.77 8.48
CA VAL A 194 13.88 -10.04 7.77
C VAL A 194 13.46 -9.65 6.35
N ILE A 195 12.78 -10.55 5.62
CA ILE A 195 12.20 -10.25 4.29
C ILE A 195 11.23 -9.07 4.39
N SER A 196 10.35 -9.09 5.40
CA SER A 196 9.39 -8.01 5.68
C SER A 196 10.08 -6.67 5.95
N ILE A 197 11.19 -6.64 6.68
CA ILE A 197 11.96 -5.39 6.87
C ILE A 197 12.52 -4.92 5.53
N ALA A 198 13.18 -5.82 4.79
CA ALA A 198 13.87 -5.47 3.55
C ALA A 198 12.89 -4.93 2.48
N GLU A 199 11.76 -5.61 2.27
CA GLU A 199 10.77 -5.18 1.28
C GLU A 199 10.15 -3.82 1.64
N VAL A 200 9.80 -3.61 2.92
CA VAL A 200 9.15 -2.38 3.38
C VAL A 200 10.14 -1.21 3.31
N LEU A 201 11.39 -1.43 3.71
CA LEU A 201 12.46 -0.44 3.60
C LEU A 201 12.67 0.00 2.14
N LEU A 202 12.67 -0.95 1.21
CA LEU A 202 12.81 -0.68 -0.22
C LEU A 202 11.59 0.06 -0.80
N ILE A 203 10.37 -0.25 -0.36
CA ILE A 203 9.16 0.49 -0.77
C ILE A 203 9.21 1.93 -0.29
N TYR A 204 9.58 2.17 0.98
CA TYR A 204 9.74 3.53 1.49
C TYR A 204 10.85 4.28 0.74
N LEU A 205 12.01 3.65 0.52
CA LEU A 205 13.10 4.24 -0.24
C LEU A 205 12.67 4.60 -1.68
N GLY A 206 12.02 3.69 -2.38
CA GLY A 206 11.52 3.94 -3.73
C GLY A 206 10.52 5.09 -3.77
N THR A 207 9.64 5.18 -2.77
CA THR A 207 8.70 6.30 -2.62
C THR A 207 9.39 7.62 -2.36
N VAL A 208 10.40 7.65 -1.48
CA VAL A 208 11.22 8.84 -1.19
C VAL A 208 11.90 9.33 -2.47
N LEU A 209 12.51 8.42 -3.23
CA LEU A 209 13.19 8.73 -4.48
C LEU A 209 12.23 9.26 -5.55
N PHE A 210 11.02 8.69 -5.68
CA PHE A 210 9.98 9.26 -6.54
C PHE A 210 9.55 10.64 -6.07
N ALA A 211 9.41 10.89 -4.77
CA ALA A 211 9.06 12.21 -4.26
C ALA A 211 10.15 13.25 -4.56
N VAL A 212 11.43 12.86 -4.49
CA VAL A 212 12.56 13.71 -4.91
C VAL A 212 12.47 13.98 -6.42
N SER A 213 12.25 12.96 -7.24
CA SER A 213 12.11 13.12 -8.70
C SER A 213 10.96 14.05 -9.09
N LEU A 214 9.79 13.88 -8.46
CA LEU A 214 8.62 14.75 -8.61
C LEU A 214 8.89 16.21 -8.21
N LYS A 215 9.79 16.42 -7.24
CA LYS A 215 10.24 17.77 -6.85
C LYS A 215 11.18 18.36 -7.90
N VAL A 216 12.14 17.58 -8.39
CA VAL A 216 13.16 18.02 -9.37
C VAL A 216 12.51 18.41 -10.69
N THR A 217 11.55 17.61 -11.17
CA THR A 217 10.78 17.89 -12.39
C THR A 217 9.78 19.04 -12.24
N GLY A 218 9.56 19.54 -11.02
CA GLY A 218 8.56 20.58 -10.74
C GLY A 218 7.10 20.12 -10.94
N LEU A 219 6.86 18.82 -11.17
CA LEU A 219 5.51 18.27 -11.28
C LEU A 219 4.73 18.48 -9.97
N PHE A 220 5.40 18.35 -8.83
CA PHE A 220 4.82 18.59 -7.52
C PHE A 220 5.46 19.83 -6.87
N ASN A 221 4.69 20.49 -6.00
CA ASN A 221 5.25 21.58 -5.22
C ASN A 221 6.26 21.04 -4.17
N PRO A 222 7.33 21.80 -3.84
CA PRO A 222 8.36 21.33 -2.93
C PRO A 222 7.89 20.97 -1.52
N VAL A 223 6.82 21.62 -1.04
CA VAL A 223 6.25 21.41 0.30
C VAL A 223 5.59 20.03 0.40
N ALA A 224 4.79 19.65 -0.61
CA ALA A 224 4.18 18.33 -0.69
C ALA A 224 5.24 17.23 -0.76
N CYS A 225 6.27 17.40 -1.60
CA CYS A 225 7.39 16.46 -1.68
C CYS A 225 8.14 16.33 -0.36
N ARG A 226 8.31 17.42 0.40
CA ARG A 226 8.96 17.38 1.71
C ARG A 226 8.22 16.46 2.68
N TYR A 227 6.89 16.46 2.70
CA TYR A 227 6.12 15.54 3.55
C TYR A 227 6.33 14.09 3.16
N TYR A 228 6.26 13.74 1.86
CA TYR A 228 6.54 12.37 1.40
C TYR A 228 7.94 11.90 1.79
N ILE A 229 8.95 12.78 1.65
CA ILE A 229 10.33 12.47 2.04
C ILE A 229 10.44 12.25 3.55
N ILE A 230 9.88 13.15 4.37
CA ILE A 230 9.94 13.03 5.85
C ILE A 230 9.25 11.75 6.32
N PHE A 231 8.03 11.48 5.87
CA PHE A 231 7.29 10.30 6.30
C PHE A 231 7.90 9.01 5.76
N GLY A 232 8.46 9.02 4.54
CA GLY A 232 9.19 7.87 4.01
C GLY A 232 10.47 7.58 4.80
N LEU A 233 11.27 8.59 5.12
CA LEU A 233 12.46 8.42 5.97
C LEU A 233 12.08 7.96 7.38
N ALA A 234 11.01 8.49 7.96
CA ALA A 234 10.48 8.02 9.24
C ALA A 234 10.07 6.55 9.17
N GLY A 235 9.36 6.14 8.11
CA GLY A 235 9.01 4.73 7.86
C GLY A 235 10.22 3.82 7.76
N MET A 236 11.28 4.26 7.06
CA MET A 236 12.55 3.53 6.95
C MET A 236 13.24 3.35 8.31
N VAL A 237 13.25 4.39 9.15
CA VAL A 237 13.83 4.30 10.50
C VAL A 237 12.99 3.41 11.41
N LEU A 238 11.66 3.55 11.34
CA LEU A 238 10.74 2.82 12.20
C LEU A 238 10.70 1.31 11.87
N VAL A 239 10.80 0.92 10.59
CA VAL A 239 10.71 -0.50 10.22
C VAL A 239 11.91 -1.32 10.67
N VAL A 240 13.08 -0.70 10.83
CA VAL A 240 14.28 -1.39 11.33
C VAL A 240 14.32 -1.47 12.86
N LEU A 241 13.35 -0.85 13.55
CA LEU A 241 13.29 -0.93 15.00
C LEU A 241 12.88 -2.34 15.44
N PRO A 242 13.60 -2.94 16.39
CA PRO A 242 13.22 -4.23 16.92
C PRO A 242 11.87 -4.19 17.65
N PRO A 243 11.05 -5.25 17.57
CA PRO A 243 9.72 -5.28 18.18
C PRO A 243 9.75 -5.29 19.72
N TYR A 244 10.91 -5.55 20.33
CA TYR A 244 11.09 -5.54 21.78
C TYR A 244 11.49 -4.16 22.35
N TRP A 245 11.58 -3.13 21.51
CA TRP A 245 11.80 -1.77 21.98
C TRP A 245 10.62 -1.23 22.80
N PRO A 246 10.87 -0.34 23.77
CA PRO A 246 9.82 0.21 24.63
C PRO A 246 8.77 0.99 23.80
N GLU A 247 7.54 1.02 24.29
CA GLU A 247 6.48 1.84 23.70
C GLU A 247 6.83 3.34 23.78
N PRO A 248 6.48 4.15 22.76
CA PRO A 248 5.63 3.84 21.61
C PRO A 248 6.37 3.24 20.39
N PHE A 249 7.68 2.96 20.51
CA PHE A 249 8.52 2.59 19.36
C PHE A 249 8.21 1.19 18.82
N GLY A 250 7.89 0.22 19.69
CA GLY A 250 7.46 -1.13 19.29
C GLY A 250 6.21 -1.08 18.42
N THR A 251 5.15 -0.39 18.88
CA THR A 251 3.92 -0.20 18.11
C THR A 251 4.16 0.56 16.81
N ALA A 252 4.98 1.63 16.83
CA ALA A 252 5.28 2.40 15.63
C ALA A 252 6.01 1.57 14.58
N GLY A 253 7.00 0.75 14.98
CA GLY A 253 7.71 -0.17 14.08
C GLY A 253 6.79 -1.23 13.48
N PHE A 254 5.90 -1.81 14.29
CA PHE A 254 4.87 -2.73 13.81
C PHE A 254 3.94 -2.06 12.79
N LEU A 255 3.45 -0.85 13.08
CA LEU A 255 2.49 -0.15 12.23
C LEU A 255 3.06 0.12 10.84
N VAL A 256 4.29 0.63 10.74
CA VAL A 256 4.91 0.95 9.44
C VAL A 256 5.25 -0.29 8.61
N ALA A 257 5.35 -1.46 9.27
CA ALA A 257 5.62 -2.75 8.66
C ALA A 257 4.35 -3.50 8.20
N ILE A 258 3.15 -3.01 8.56
CA ILE A 258 1.90 -3.59 8.05
C ILE A 258 1.89 -3.48 6.52
N PRO A 259 1.69 -4.59 5.78
CA PRO A 259 1.90 -4.62 4.32
C PRO A 259 1.18 -3.54 3.50
N ALA A 260 0.01 -3.07 3.95
CA ALA A 260 -0.74 -2.02 3.25
C ALA A 260 -0.20 -0.60 3.52
N ILE A 261 0.45 -0.36 4.66
CA ILE A 261 0.85 0.99 5.11
C ILE A 261 1.91 1.64 4.21
N PRO A 262 2.96 0.94 3.74
CA PRO A 262 3.94 1.51 2.80
C PRO A 262 3.32 2.02 1.49
N PHE A 263 2.12 1.55 1.13
CA PHE A 263 1.42 1.93 -0.09
C PHE A 263 0.60 3.22 0.06
N ILE A 264 0.47 3.80 1.26
CA ILE A 264 -0.28 5.06 1.48
C ILE A 264 0.31 6.19 0.65
N MET A 265 1.63 6.37 0.71
CA MET A 265 2.28 7.46 0.01
C MET A 265 2.22 7.30 -1.52
N PRO A 266 2.51 6.12 -2.11
CA PRO A 266 2.22 5.86 -3.52
C PRO A 266 0.78 6.19 -3.93
N TYR A 267 -0.21 5.79 -3.11
CA TYR A 267 -1.61 6.13 -3.33
C TYR A 267 -1.85 7.64 -3.37
N LEU A 268 -1.32 8.38 -2.39
CA LEU A 268 -1.46 9.84 -2.33
C LEU A 268 -0.74 10.54 -3.49
N ILE A 269 0.39 10.01 -3.95
CA ILE A 269 1.06 10.45 -5.19
C ILE A 269 0.12 10.26 -6.38
N GLY A 270 -0.51 9.09 -6.53
CA GLY A 270 -1.52 8.83 -7.56
C GLY A 270 -2.68 9.84 -7.52
N VAL A 271 -3.24 10.08 -6.34
CA VAL A 271 -4.31 11.08 -6.15
C VAL A 271 -3.86 12.49 -6.55
N HIS A 272 -2.63 12.89 -6.17
CA HIS A 272 -2.06 14.19 -6.57
C HIS A 272 -1.82 14.30 -8.08
N LEU A 273 -1.34 13.24 -8.73
CA LEU A 273 -1.10 13.23 -10.18
C LEU A 273 -2.41 13.47 -10.96
N LEU A 274 -3.53 12.89 -10.50
CA LEU A 274 -4.84 13.13 -11.12
C LEU A 274 -5.24 14.60 -11.05
N LYS A 275 -5.03 15.26 -9.90
CA LYS A 275 -5.29 16.70 -9.72
C LYS A 275 -4.47 17.58 -10.68
N HIS A 276 -3.27 17.16 -11.05
CA HIS A 276 -2.31 17.94 -11.84
C HIS A 276 -2.34 17.67 -13.35
N THR A 277 -3.36 16.97 -13.86
CA THR A 277 -3.61 16.95 -15.31
C THR A 277 -4.02 18.36 -15.76
N LYS A 278 -3.08 19.14 -16.32
CA LYS A 278 -3.32 20.50 -16.81
C LYS A 278 -4.45 20.51 -17.86
N ASN A 279 -5.33 21.51 -17.81
CA ASN A 279 -6.06 21.95 -19.00
C ASN A 279 -5.08 22.61 -19.96
#